data_AF-A0A9P0LDJ9-F1
#
_entry.id   AF-A0A9P0LDJ9-F1
#
_cell.length_a   1.000
_cell.length_b   1.000
_cell.length_c   1.000
_cell.angle_alpha   90.00
_cell.angle_beta   90.00
_cell.angle_gamma   90.00
#
_symmetry.space_group_name_H-M   'P 1'
#
loop_
_entity.id
_entity.type
_entity.pdbx_description
1 polymer ?
#
loop_
_entity_poly.entity_id
_entity_poly.type
_entity_poly.pdbx_seq_one_letter_code
_entity_poly.pdbx_strand_id
1 'polypeptide(L)'
;MNIWNPMFPEKNRDKQMLATCIAALAIYRMFTIMCFNDTTVDSILTYGDKLHTFMKKTRKRELMGLVDKKLTEDEIDWLLDNENFTVSDVPKKFASPNSWFTVTIEPDVVTGDITAQDDDEEVLNVAKGIQKFCENSNNLGLLQCKGSS
;
A
#
# COMPACT_ATOMS: atom_id res chain seq x y z
N MET A 1 0.63 -22.48 -0.89
CA MET A 1 -0.19 -21.32 -0.53
C MET A 1 -1.64 -21.73 -0.74
N ASN A 2 -2.42 -21.95 0.31
CA ASN A 2 -3.77 -22.51 0.20
C ASN A 2 -4.77 -21.42 -0.17
N ILE A 3 -5.52 -21.68 -1.25
CA ILE A 3 -6.49 -20.78 -1.91
C ILE A 3 -7.71 -20.46 -1.01
N TRP A 4 -7.79 -21.07 0.18
CA TRP A 4 -8.95 -21.08 1.08
C TRP A 4 -8.66 -20.47 2.45
N ASN A 5 -7.85 -19.42 2.56
CA ASN A 5 -7.70 -18.74 3.84
C ASN A 5 -8.96 -17.87 4.12
N PRO A 6 -9.83 -18.21 5.08
CA PRO A 6 -11.05 -17.46 5.38
C PRO A 6 -10.77 -16.08 6.00
N MET A 7 -9.50 -15.76 6.25
CA MET A 7 -9.05 -14.54 6.91
C MET A 7 -9.37 -13.26 6.13
N PHE A 8 -9.50 -13.32 4.80
CA PHE A 8 -9.79 -12.14 3.95
C PHE A 8 -11.05 -12.33 3.10
N PRO A 9 -11.95 -11.32 3.07
CA PRO A 9 -13.11 -11.32 2.17
C PRO A 9 -12.66 -11.44 0.70
N GLU A 10 -13.37 -12.22 -0.10
CA GLU A 10 -13.02 -12.44 -1.53
C GLU A 10 -12.84 -11.14 -2.32
N LYS A 11 -13.67 -10.13 -2.03
CA LYS A 11 -13.60 -8.82 -2.69
C LYS A 11 -12.32 -8.04 -2.44
N ASN A 12 -11.61 -8.34 -1.35
CA ASN A 12 -10.39 -7.65 -0.96
C ASN A 12 -9.12 -8.44 -1.30
N ARG A 13 -9.24 -9.74 -1.63
CA ARG A 13 -8.08 -10.59 -1.92
C ARG A 13 -7.29 -10.01 -3.09
N ASP A 14 -5.97 -10.00 -2.92
CA ASP A 14 -4.95 -9.47 -3.84
C ASP A 14 -5.01 -7.95 -4.09
N LYS A 15 -5.96 -7.23 -3.50
CA LYS A 15 -6.12 -5.77 -3.65
C LYS A 15 -5.66 -4.99 -2.43
N GLN A 16 -5.45 -5.67 -1.30
CA GLN A 16 -5.03 -5.08 -0.03
C GLN A 16 -3.51 -4.90 0.11
N MET A 17 -2.73 -5.17 -0.95
CA MET A 17 -1.27 -5.18 -0.90
C MET A 17 -0.68 -3.84 -0.45
N LEU A 18 -1.11 -2.72 -1.04
CA LEU A 18 -0.65 -1.39 -0.66
C LEU A 18 -0.93 -1.11 0.83
N ALA A 19 -2.15 -1.36 1.28
CA ALA A 19 -2.56 -1.14 2.67
C ALA A 19 -1.80 -2.05 3.65
N THR A 20 -1.50 -3.28 3.23
CA THR A 20 -0.68 -4.24 3.97
C THR A 20 0.76 -3.76 4.11
N CYS A 21 1.37 -3.25 3.03
CA CYS A 21 2.71 -2.71 3.08
C CYS A 21 2.78 -1.49 4.01
N ILE A 22 1.80 -0.59 3.95
CA ILE A 22 1.69 0.55 4.89
C ILE A 22 1.57 0.05 6.34
N ALA A 23 0.75 -0.97 6.59
CA ALA A 23 0.61 -1.58 7.91
C ALA A 23 1.94 -2.19 8.40
N ALA A 24 2.67 -2.87 7.53
CA ALA A 24 3.97 -3.45 7.85
C ALA A 24 4.99 -2.37 8.25
N LEU A 25 5.06 -1.27 7.48
CA LEU A 25 5.93 -0.14 7.80
C LEU A 25 5.56 0.51 9.14
N ALA A 26 4.26 0.65 9.41
CA ALA A 26 3.76 1.19 10.67
C ALA A 26 4.14 0.31 11.87
N ILE A 27 3.99 -1.02 11.74
CA ILE A 27 4.38 -1.98 12.77
C ILE A 27 5.89 -2.02 12.96
N TYR A 28 6.69 -1.97 11.88
CA TYR A 28 8.15 -1.87 11.97
C TYR A 28 8.61 -0.60 12.71
N ARG A 29 7.89 0.53 12.55
CA ARG A 29 8.20 1.76 13.29
C ARG A 29 7.83 1.67 14.77
N MET A 30 6.83 0.87 15.13
CA MET A 30 6.40 0.67 16.52
C MET A 30 7.21 -0.38 17.26
N PHE A 31 7.58 -1.45 16.58
CA PHE A 31 8.22 -2.63 17.15
C PHE A 31 9.48 -2.96 16.35
N THR A 32 10.54 -3.37 17.03
CA THR A 32 11.76 -3.83 16.35
C THR A 32 11.48 -5.04 15.45
N ILE A 33 12.25 -5.18 14.36
CA ILE A 33 12.07 -6.26 13.37
C ILE A 33 12.09 -7.67 13.99
N MET A 34 12.73 -7.83 15.16
CA MET A 34 12.74 -9.07 15.91
C MET A 34 11.34 -9.53 16.37
N CYS A 35 10.34 -8.65 16.33
CA CYS A 35 8.95 -8.97 16.63
C CYS A 35 8.17 -9.53 15.43
N PHE A 36 8.77 -9.62 14.24
CA PHE A 36 8.14 -10.22 13.06
C PHE A 36 8.19 -11.75 13.15
N ASN A 37 7.17 -12.32 13.77
CA ASN A 37 6.85 -13.74 13.75
C ASN A 37 5.51 -13.96 13.03
N ASP A 38 5.09 -15.21 12.89
CA ASP A 38 3.85 -15.59 12.20
C ASP A 38 2.63 -14.80 12.70
N THR A 39 2.49 -14.64 14.03
CA THR A 39 1.39 -13.86 14.64
C THR A 39 1.43 -12.38 14.26
N THR A 40 2.62 -11.78 14.21
CA THR A 40 2.77 -10.38 13.81
C THR A 40 2.49 -10.20 12.33
N VAL A 41 2.93 -11.13 11.47
CA VAL A 41 2.62 -11.12 10.04
C VAL A 41 1.12 -11.24 9.80
N ASP A 42 0.45 -12.18 10.48
CA ASP A 42 -1.01 -12.33 10.43
C ASP A 42 -1.75 -11.07 10.91
N SER A 43 -1.22 -10.42 11.94
CA SER A 43 -1.76 -9.15 12.45
C SER A 43 -1.60 -8.02 11.43
N ILE A 44 -0.44 -7.92 10.77
CA ILE A 44 -0.17 -6.97 9.69
C ILE A 44 -1.15 -7.19 8.53
N LEU A 45 -1.33 -8.44 8.09
CA LEU A 45 -2.24 -8.77 6.99
C LEU A 45 -3.70 -8.44 7.35
N THR A 46 -4.14 -8.80 8.56
CA THR A 46 -5.48 -8.47 9.07
C THR A 46 -5.69 -6.96 9.14
N TYR A 47 -4.68 -6.22 9.60
CA TYR A 47 -4.74 -4.78 9.70
C TYR A 47 -4.75 -4.12 8.32
N GLY A 48 -3.94 -4.62 7.39
CA GLY A 48 -3.91 -4.21 5.99
C GLY A 48 -5.27 -4.36 5.31
N ASP A 49 -5.97 -5.48 5.51
CA ASP A 49 -7.32 -5.70 4.98
C ASP A 49 -8.36 -4.72 5.58
N LYS A 50 -8.28 -4.47 6.88
CA LYS A 50 -9.14 -3.46 7.55
C LYS A 50 -8.88 -2.06 7.02
N LEU A 51 -7.61 -1.70 6.83
CA LEU A 51 -7.21 -0.42 6.27
C LEU A 51 -7.69 -0.27 4.82
N HIS A 52 -7.54 -1.31 3.99
CA HIS A 52 -8.06 -1.34 2.62
C HIS A 52 -9.59 -1.17 2.60
N THR A 53 -10.31 -1.87 3.46
CA THR A 53 -11.77 -1.72 3.60
C THR A 53 -12.15 -0.28 4.01
N PHE A 54 -11.37 0.34 4.89
CA PHE A 54 -11.57 1.74 5.27
C PHE A 54 -11.32 2.71 4.11
N MET A 55 -10.29 2.45 3.29
CA MET A 55 -10.02 3.22 2.07
C MET A 55 -11.20 3.12 1.09
N LYS A 56 -11.71 1.91 0.81
CA LYS A 56 -12.92 1.71 -0.03
C LYS A 56 -14.13 2.49 0.48
N LYS A 57 -14.39 2.45 1.79
CA LYS A 57 -15.51 3.19 2.41
C LYS A 57 -15.33 4.71 2.33
N THR A 58 -14.10 5.19 2.39
CA THR A 58 -13.80 6.62 2.27
C THR A 58 -14.00 7.08 0.84
N ARG A 59 -13.45 6.33 -0.12
CA ARG A 59 -13.63 6.57 -1.56
C ARG A 59 -15.10 6.49 -1.99
N LYS A 60 -15.86 5.51 -1.48
CA LYS A 60 -17.33 5.42 -1.71
C LYS A 60 -18.04 6.71 -1.30
N ARG A 61 -17.71 7.25 -0.12
CA ARG A 61 -18.30 8.50 0.38
C ARG A 61 -17.91 9.72 -0.46
N GLU A 62 -16.67 9.79 -0.94
CA GLU A 62 -16.23 10.85 -1.85
C GLU A 62 -17.01 10.80 -3.17
N LEU A 63 -17.12 9.61 -3.79
CA LEU A 63 -17.85 9.42 -5.04
C LEU A 63 -19.35 9.74 -4.90
N MET A 64 -19.96 9.36 -3.77
CA MET A 64 -21.36 9.72 -3.46
C MET A 64 -21.55 11.21 -3.19
N GLY A 65 -20.51 11.90 -2.69
CA GLY A 65 -20.54 13.34 -2.39
C GLY A 65 -20.35 14.25 -3.61
N LEU A 66 -19.97 13.70 -4.77
CA LEU A 66 -19.87 14.44 -6.02
C LEU A 66 -21.27 14.74 -6.57
N VAL A 67 -21.81 15.89 -6.13
CA VAL A 67 -23.17 16.40 -6.38
C VAL A 67 -23.61 16.37 -7.87
N ASP A 68 -22.67 16.37 -8.81
CA ASP A 68 -22.95 16.40 -10.25
C ASP A 68 -23.01 15.03 -10.96
N LYS A 69 -22.61 13.93 -10.29
CA LYS A 69 -22.64 12.59 -10.92
C LYS A 69 -23.76 11.75 -10.31
N LYS A 70 -24.81 11.49 -11.10
CA LYS A 70 -25.80 10.42 -10.85
C LYS A 70 -25.17 9.04 -11.06
N LEU A 71 -24.07 8.73 -10.37
CA LEU A 71 -23.59 7.36 -10.31
C LEU A 71 -24.52 6.58 -9.38
N THR A 72 -25.00 5.46 -9.87
CA THR A 72 -25.75 4.49 -9.06
C THR A 72 -24.82 3.82 -8.05
N GLU A 73 -25.39 3.24 -6.99
CA GLU A 73 -24.59 2.52 -6.00
C GLU A 73 -23.82 1.35 -6.61
N ASP A 74 -24.43 0.65 -7.58
CA ASP A 74 -23.80 -0.46 -8.30
C ASP A 74 -22.60 -0.01 -9.16
N GLU A 75 -22.70 1.16 -9.82
CA GLU A 75 -21.58 1.72 -10.58
C GLU A 75 -20.42 2.13 -9.67
N ILE A 76 -20.73 2.67 -8.48
CA ILE A 76 -19.71 3.03 -7.48
C ILE A 76 -19.03 1.77 -6.95
N ASP A 77 -19.79 0.73 -6.62
CA ASP A 77 -19.24 -0.52 -6.12
C ASP A 77 -18.38 -1.22 -7.20
N TRP A 78 -18.81 -1.18 -8.47
CA TRP A 78 -18.00 -1.67 -9.58
C TRP A 78 -16.69 -0.87 -9.72
N LEU A 79 -16.73 0.46 -9.64
CA LEU A 79 -15.53 1.30 -9.68
C LEU A 79 -14.58 0.94 -8.54
N LEU A 80 -15.06 0.82 -7.30
CA LEU A 80 -14.25 0.47 -6.13
C LEU A 80 -13.65 -0.93 -6.20
N ASP A 81 -14.29 -1.85 -6.92
CA ASP A 81 -13.78 -3.20 -7.13
C ASP A 81 -12.76 -3.27 -8.29
N ASN A 82 -12.71 -2.29 -9.18
CA ASN A 82 -11.81 -2.28 -10.35
C ASN A 82 -10.75 -1.16 -10.33
N GLU A 83 -10.86 -0.20 -9.42
CA GLU A 83 -9.89 0.87 -9.21
C GLU A 83 -8.71 0.36 -8.35
N ASN A 84 -7.49 0.66 -8.77
CA ASN A 84 -6.30 0.42 -7.95
C ASN A 84 -6.05 1.63 -7.05
N PHE A 85 -6.04 1.40 -5.75
CA PHE A 85 -5.65 2.44 -4.80
C PHE A 85 -4.17 2.79 -4.96
N THR A 86 -3.89 4.08 -4.87
CA THR A 86 -2.57 4.67 -4.87
C THR A 86 -2.19 5.14 -3.48
N VAL A 87 -0.92 5.50 -3.29
CA VAL A 87 -0.43 6.07 -2.01
C VAL A 87 -1.23 7.30 -1.56
N SER A 88 -1.79 8.06 -2.49
CA SER A 88 -2.60 9.25 -2.21
C SER A 88 -3.94 8.92 -1.53
N ASP A 89 -4.45 7.71 -1.73
CA ASP A 89 -5.71 7.24 -1.17
C ASP A 89 -5.54 6.72 0.26
N VAL A 90 -4.30 6.54 0.73
CA VAL A 90 -4.00 6.08 2.09
C VAL A 90 -4.35 7.21 3.07
N PRO A 91 -5.16 6.94 4.11
CA PRO A 91 -5.50 7.97 5.08
C PRO A 91 -4.26 8.44 5.84
N LYS A 92 -4.07 9.75 5.92
CA LYS A 92 -2.95 10.38 6.64
C LYS A 92 -2.92 10.03 8.13
N LYS A 93 -4.06 9.65 8.70
CA LYS A 93 -4.19 9.23 10.10
C LYS A 93 -5.09 8.01 10.21
N PHE A 94 -4.62 7.01 10.93
CA PHE A 94 -5.41 5.82 11.26
C PHE A 94 -5.03 5.28 12.64
N ALA A 95 -5.91 4.51 13.25
CA ALA A 95 -5.72 3.98 14.61
C ALA A 95 -5.58 2.46 14.61
N SER A 96 -4.66 1.95 15.41
CA SER A 96 -4.76 0.61 16.00
C SER A 96 -5.46 0.71 17.36
N PRO A 97 -5.94 -0.40 17.94
CA PRO A 97 -6.63 -0.38 19.24
C PRO A 97 -5.90 0.39 20.35
N ASN A 98 -4.56 0.41 20.31
CA ASN A 98 -3.74 1.00 21.38
C ASN A 98 -2.84 2.16 20.91
N SER A 99 -2.88 2.57 19.64
CA SER A 99 -1.96 3.59 19.11
C SER A 99 -2.51 4.30 17.88
N TRP A 100 -2.19 5.60 17.76
CA TRP A 100 -2.50 6.42 16.59
C TRP A 100 -1.30 6.54 15.68
N PHE A 101 -1.52 6.36 14.39
CA PHE A 101 -0.51 6.55 13.37
C PHE A 101 -0.80 7.83 12.60
N THR A 102 0.25 8.59 12.34
CA THR A 102 0.26 9.62 11.31
C THR A 102 1.22 9.15 10.23
N VAL A 103 0.70 8.97 9.02
CA VAL A 103 1.49 8.57 7.87
C VAL A 103 1.67 9.79 6.96
N THR A 104 2.93 10.17 6.81
CA THR A 104 3.37 11.15 5.81
C THR A 104 4.10 10.37 4.74
N ILE A 105 3.54 10.32 3.54
CA ILE A 105 4.18 9.72 2.38
C ILE A 105 4.76 10.88 1.58
N GLU A 106 6.08 10.95 1.52
CA GLU A 106 6.79 11.85 0.62
C GLU A 106 7.06 11.08 -0.66
N PRO A 107 6.41 11.43 -1.79
CA PRO A 107 6.67 10.76 -3.05
C PRO A 107 8.08 11.15 -3.51
N ASP A 108 9.03 10.23 -3.34
CA ASP A 108 10.33 10.29 -4.00
C ASP A 108 10.28 9.36 -5.21
N VAL A 109 10.70 9.88 -6.37
CA VAL A 109 10.66 9.14 -7.63
C VAL A 109 12.08 8.98 -8.13
N VAL A 110 12.59 7.76 -8.02
CA VAL A 110 13.82 7.35 -8.69
C VAL A 110 13.45 6.72 -10.03
N THR A 111 13.70 7.44 -11.13
CA THR A 111 13.47 6.93 -12.49
C THR A 111 14.73 6.26 -13.05
N GLY A 112 14.53 5.20 -13.83
CA GLY A 112 15.59 4.41 -14.42
C GLY A 112 15.07 3.45 -15.50
N ASP A 113 15.97 2.70 -16.12
CA ASP A 113 15.64 1.65 -17.08
C ASP A 113 16.09 0.30 -16.53
N ILE A 114 15.17 -0.67 -16.47
CA ILE A 114 15.47 -2.02 -15.97
C ILE A 114 16.48 -2.77 -16.85
N THR A 115 16.61 -2.37 -18.11
CA THR A 115 17.54 -2.95 -19.09
C THR A 115 18.89 -2.24 -19.14
N ALA A 116 19.06 -1.14 -18.39
CA ALA A 116 20.33 -0.42 -18.32
C ALA A 116 21.45 -1.31 -17.79
N GLN A 117 22.60 -1.25 -18.44
CA GLN A 117 23.78 -2.01 -18.04
C GLN A 117 24.46 -1.39 -16.81
N ASP A 118 25.28 -2.17 -16.12
CA ASP A 118 25.95 -1.72 -14.89
C ASP A 118 26.99 -0.63 -15.12
N ASP A 119 27.46 -0.44 -16.35
CA ASP A 119 28.41 0.59 -16.77
C ASP A 119 27.75 1.91 -17.23
N ASP A 120 26.41 1.94 -17.36
CA ASP A 120 25.69 3.18 -17.70
C ASP A 120 25.61 4.10 -16.47
N GLU A 121 26.36 5.20 -16.49
CA GLU A 121 26.38 6.21 -15.42
C GLU A 121 25.19 7.18 -15.49
N GLU A 122 24.56 7.34 -16.65
CA GLU A 122 23.46 8.30 -16.87
C GLU A 122 22.09 7.68 -16.55
N VAL A 123 21.93 6.37 -16.75
CA VAL A 123 20.68 5.65 -16.52
C VAL A 123 20.80 4.68 -15.35
N LEU A 124 19.94 4.87 -14.33
CA LEU A 124 19.89 3.97 -13.19
C LEU A 124 19.21 2.66 -13.58
N ASN A 125 19.89 1.54 -13.37
CA ASN A 125 19.24 0.23 -13.31
C ASN A 125 18.58 0.01 -11.94
N VAL A 126 17.89 -1.12 -11.75
CA VAL A 126 17.15 -1.40 -10.50
C VAL A 126 18.05 -1.37 -9.27
N ALA A 127 19.24 -1.97 -9.35
CA ALA A 127 20.18 -2.02 -8.22
C ALA A 127 20.66 -0.62 -7.84
N LYS A 128 21.11 0.17 -8.82
CA LYS A 128 21.54 1.56 -8.63
C LYS A 128 20.39 2.45 -8.14
N GLY A 129 19.18 2.25 -8.64
CA GLY A 129 17.99 2.98 -8.23
C GLY A 129 17.62 2.75 -6.76
N ILE A 130 17.65 1.49 -6.31
CA ILE A 130 17.43 1.14 -4.89
C ILE A 130 18.55 1.69 -4.02
N GLN A 131 19.81 1.58 -4.45
CA GLN A 131 20.95 2.13 -3.71
C GLN A 131 20.80 3.64 -3.52
N LYS A 132 20.48 4.37 -4.57
CA LYS A 132 20.22 5.82 -4.53
C LYS A 132 19.06 6.17 -3.60
N PHE A 133 17.99 5.37 -3.59
CA PHE A 133 16.89 5.53 -2.63
C PHE A 133 17.36 5.34 -1.17
N CYS A 134 18.27 4.40 -0.92
CA CYS A 134 18.80 4.08 0.41
C CYS A 134 19.87 5.06 0.92
N GLU A 135 20.55 5.81 0.05
CA GLU A 135 21.61 6.77 0.44
C GLU A 135 21.11 7.85 1.41
N ASN A 136 19.83 8.23 1.32
CA ASN A 136 19.21 9.23 2.20
C ASN A 136 18.83 8.70 3.61
N SER A 137 19.34 7.54 4.01
CA SER A 137 19.60 7.11 5.41
C SER A 137 18.51 7.44 6.46
N ASN A 138 17.26 7.03 6.23
CA ASN A 138 16.30 6.60 7.27
C ASN A 138 14.96 6.06 6.69
N ASN A 139 14.94 5.80 5.38
CA ASN A 139 13.69 5.75 4.63
C ASN A 139 13.21 4.31 4.50
N LEU A 140 12.10 4.03 5.16
CA LEU A 140 11.24 2.91 4.77
C LEU A 140 10.64 3.27 3.43
N GLY A 141 10.81 2.42 2.43
CA GLY A 141 10.31 2.63 1.07
C GLY A 141 9.17 1.70 0.71
N LEU A 142 8.31 2.17 -0.17
CA LEU A 142 7.37 1.32 -0.91
C LEU A 142 7.84 1.26 -2.36
N LEU A 143 8.25 0.08 -2.80
CA LEU A 143 8.58 -0.17 -4.21
C LEU A 143 7.34 -0.75 -4.90
N GLN A 144 6.85 -0.07 -5.93
CA GLN A 144 5.77 -0.55 -6.76
C GLN A 144 6.27 -0.77 -8.19
N CYS A 145 6.18 -2.01 -8.67
CA CYS A 145 6.51 -2.35 -10.05
C CYS A 145 5.21 -2.52 -10.86
N LYS A 146 5.16 -1.95 -12.07
CA LYS A 146 4.03 -2.13 -12.97
C LYS A 146 4.09 -3.55 -13.56
N GLY A 147 3.13 -4.40 -13.23
CA GLY A 147 3.06 -5.80 -13.70
C GLY A 147 3.19 -6.86 -12.61
N SER A 148 3.43 -6.46 -11.36
CA SER A 148 3.26 -7.32 -10.18
C SER A 148 1.90 -7.05 -9.54
N SER A 149 0.83 -7.56 -10.16
CA SER A 149 -0.53 -7.59 -9.61
C SER A 149 -0.98 -9.04 -9.52
#